data_AF-A0A815YAI1-F1
#
_entry.id   AF-A0A815YAI1-F1
#
_cell.length_a   1.000
_cell.length_b   1.000
_cell.length_c   1.000
_cell.angle_alpha   90.00
_cell.angle_beta   90.00
_cell.angle_gamma   90.00
#
_symmetry.space_group_name_H-M   'P 1'
#
loop_
_entity.id
_entity.type
_entity.pdbx_description
1 polymer ?
#
loop_
_entity_poly.entity_id
_entity_poly.type
_entity_poly.pdbx_seq_one_letter_code
_entity_poly.pdbx_strand_id
1 'polypeptide(L)'
;MPEELSVVPRGLVCLANLHTRHHPVHRSIWELLDKERPNAPLRYRLVDIDEQYPHSKAKRATYEWYVPQGILKTNWMHKHLHLVPSLIVIFFELDWNDPLFKDKQNDLKNKIDMVRTNLDGRTATISVVLLQNKNSFPT
;
A
#
# COMPACT_ATOMS: atom_id res chain seq x y z
N MET A 1 3.16 1.91 -29.69
CA MET A 1 3.59 0.97 -28.64
C MET A 1 2.96 1.44 -27.33
N PRO A 2 2.45 0.56 -26.45
CA PRO A 2 1.94 0.96 -25.13
C PRO A 2 2.99 1.80 -24.40
N GLU A 3 2.58 2.92 -23.79
CA GLU A 3 3.49 3.79 -23.06
C GLU A 3 4.15 3.03 -21.90
N GLU A 4 3.43 2.09 -21.29
CA GLU A 4 3.88 1.24 -20.19
C GLU A 4 5.11 0.39 -20.52
N LEU A 5 5.34 0.09 -21.80
CA LEU A 5 6.52 -0.63 -22.27
C LEU A 5 7.73 0.28 -22.51
N SER A 6 7.51 1.59 -22.54
CA SER A 6 8.53 2.61 -22.81
C SER A 6 9.14 3.19 -21.53
N VAL A 7 8.55 2.87 -20.38
CA VAL A 7 8.97 3.37 -19.06
C VAL A 7 9.56 2.27 -18.19
N VAL A 8 10.50 2.65 -17.33
CA VAL A 8 11.04 1.76 -16.31
C VAL A 8 9.92 1.39 -15.32
N PRO A 9 9.67 0.10 -15.07
CA PRO A 9 8.63 -0.32 -14.13
C PRO A 9 8.99 0.18 -12.72
N ARG A 10 8.07 0.93 -12.10
CA ARG A 10 8.20 1.44 -10.73
C ARG A 10 7.29 0.67 -9.79
N GLY A 11 7.79 0.29 -8.63
CA GLY A 11 7.00 -0.35 -7.59
C GLY A 11 5.98 0.63 -6.99
N LEU A 12 4.70 0.26 -6.97
CA LEU A 12 3.66 1.09 -6.39
C LEU A 12 3.62 0.90 -4.87
N VAL A 13 3.86 1.99 -4.14
CA VAL A 13 3.74 2.08 -2.69
C VAL A 13 2.52 2.92 -2.34
N CYS A 14 1.54 2.31 -1.69
CA CYS A 14 0.37 3.00 -1.19
C CYS A 14 0.61 3.45 0.24
N LEU A 15 0.32 4.71 0.55
CA LEU A 15 0.36 5.25 1.90
C LEU A 15 -1.08 5.46 2.36
N ALA A 16 -1.46 4.84 3.47
CA ALA A 16 -2.80 4.89 4.02
C ALA A 16 -2.82 5.63 5.37
N ASN A 17 -3.97 6.21 5.69
CA ASN A 17 -4.25 6.86 6.98
C ASN A 17 -3.36 8.09 7.28
N LEU A 18 -2.90 8.81 6.24
CA LEU A 18 -2.21 10.10 6.37
C LEU A 18 -3.21 11.25 6.17
N HIS A 19 -3.56 11.95 7.25
CA HIS A 19 -4.44 13.12 7.19
C HIS A 19 -3.68 14.42 6.84
N THR A 20 -3.38 14.63 5.56
CA THR A 20 -2.61 15.80 5.07
C THR A 20 -3.31 17.16 5.24
N ARG A 21 -4.64 17.18 5.44
CA ARG A 21 -5.43 18.41 5.65
C ARG A 21 -5.35 18.96 7.08
N HIS A 22 -5.30 18.06 8.06
CA HIS A 22 -5.44 18.42 9.47
C HIS A 22 -4.12 18.33 10.24
N HIS A 23 -3.19 17.46 9.81
CA HIS A 23 -1.92 17.23 10.50
C HIS A 23 -0.73 17.71 9.66
N PRO A 24 0.06 18.71 10.13
CA PRO A 24 1.21 19.23 9.39
C PRO A 24 2.34 18.20 9.26
N VAL A 25 2.49 17.29 10.23
CA VAL A 25 3.47 16.19 10.16
C VAL A 25 3.13 15.23 9.03
N HIS A 26 1.87 14.82 8.91
CA HIS A 26 1.40 13.94 7.82
C HIS A 26 1.59 14.59 6.46
N ARG A 27 1.33 15.89 6.36
CA ARG A 27 1.56 16.67 5.16
C ARG A 27 3.05 16.69 4.77
N SER A 28 3.94 16.97 5.72
CA SER A 28 5.39 16.97 5.48
C SER A 28 5.90 15.59 5.04
N ILE A 29 5.41 14.50 5.64
CA ILE A 29 5.75 13.13 5.24
C ILE A 29 5.30 12.87 3.80
N TRP A 30 4.05 13.24 3.47
CA TRP A 30 3.54 13.10 2.11
C TRP A 30 4.35 13.91 1.11
N GLU A 31 4.60 15.20 1.38
CA GLU A 31 5.37 16.08 0.49
C GLU A 31 6.81 15.60 0.29
N LEU A 32 7.42 14.93 1.27
CA LEU A 32 8.75 14.36 1.14
C LEU A 32 8.76 13.12 0.22
N LEU A 33 7.73 12.29 0.31
CA LEU A 33 7.59 11.04 -0.45
C LEU A 33 7.05 11.28 -1.87
N ASP A 34 6.15 12.23 -2.04
CA ASP A 34 5.51 12.60 -3.31
C ASP A 34 6.43 13.39 -4.25
N LYS A 35 7.61 13.80 -3.80
CA LYS A 35 8.62 14.41 -4.67
C LYS A 35 9.02 13.42 -5.76
N GLU A 36 8.37 13.55 -6.93
CA GLU A 36 8.67 12.84 -8.17
C GLU A 36 10.16 12.99 -8.47
N ARG A 37 10.92 11.91 -8.27
CA ARG A 37 12.31 11.83 -8.71
C ARG A 37 12.31 11.10 -10.05
N PRO A 38 12.89 11.67 -11.11
CA PRO A 38 12.84 11.10 -12.46
C PRO A 38 13.39 9.67 -12.54
N ASN A 39 14.27 9.28 -11.61
CA ASN A 39 14.87 7.94 -11.52
C ASN A 39 14.51 7.18 -10.23
N ALA A 40 13.43 7.53 -9.53
CA ALA A 40 13.02 6.74 -8.37
C ALA A 40 12.47 5.38 -8.81
N PRO A 41 12.91 4.27 -8.19
CA PRO A 41 12.37 2.94 -8.46
C PRO A 41 10.96 2.73 -7.87
N LEU A 42 10.51 3.64 -7.00
CA LEU A 42 9.25 3.59 -6.30
C LEU A 42 8.36 4.75 -6.70
N ARG A 43 7.06 4.48 -6.78
CA ARG A 43 6.00 5.47 -6.94
C ARG A 43 5.13 5.44 -5.71
N TYR A 44 4.90 6.61 -5.11
CA TYR A 44 4.04 6.74 -3.94
C TYR A 44 2.63 7.17 -4.38
N ARG A 45 1.61 6.67 -3.68
CA ARG A 45 0.23 7.11 -3.83
C ARG A 45 -0.42 7.19 -2.46
N LEU A 46 -1.06 8.31 -2.17
CA LEU A 46 -1.95 8.43 -1.02
C LEU A 46 -3.27 7.72 -1.31
N VAL A 47 -3.69 6.82 -0.44
CA VAL A 47 -4.95 6.08 -0.56
C VAL A 47 -5.73 6.12 0.75
N ASP A 48 -7.04 5.97 0.65
CA ASP A 48 -7.87 5.72 1.81
C ASP A 48 -7.70 4.28 2.29
N ILE A 49 -8.01 4.05 3.56
CA ILE A 49 -7.76 2.75 4.21
C ILE A 49 -8.71 1.66 3.73
N ASP A 50 -9.87 2.04 3.21
CA ASP A 50 -10.92 1.20 2.67
C ASP A 50 -10.86 1.05 1.14
N GLU A 51 -9.81 1.59 0.50
CA GLU A 51 -9.59 1.48 -0.94
C GLU A 51 -9.71 0.03 -1.42
N GLN A 52 -10.52 -0.18 -2.46
CA GLN A 52 -10.74 -1.49 -3.05
C GLN A 52 -9.72 -1.78 -4.15
N TYR A 53 -9.09 -2.96 -4.07
CA TYR A 53 -8.14 -3.40 -5.08
C TYR A 53 -8.80 -4.37 -6.05
N PRO A 54 -8.35 -4.41 -7.33
CA PRO A 54 -8.87 -5.38 -8.27
C PRO A 54 -8.68 -6.79 -7.73
N HIS A 55 -9.75 -7.57 -7.60
CA HIS A 55 -9.67 -8.93 -7.06
C HIS A 55 -8.71 -9.82 -7.88
N SER A 56 -8.06 -10.75 -7.19
CA SER A 56 -7.31 -11.81 -7.87
C SER A 56 -8.30 -12.74 -8.55
N LYS A 57 -8.06 -13.08 -9.82
CA LYS A 57 -8.88 -14.11 -10.47
C LYS A 57 -8.43 -15.45 -9.90
N ALA A 58 -9.37 -16.29 -9.49
CA ALA A 58 -9.08 -17.66 -9.08
C ALA A 58 -8.20 -18.33 -10.15
N LYS A 59 -7.12 -18.99 -9.71
CA LYS A 59 -6.34 -19.84 -10.61
C LYS A 59 -7.28 -20.92 -11.14
N ARG A 60 -7.59 -20.88 -12.44
CA ARG A 60 -8.22 -22.03 -13.09
C ARG A 60 -7.31 -23.23 -12.89
N ALA A 61 -7.90 -24.39 -12.57
CA ALA A 61 -7.19 -25.66 -12.63
C ALA A 61 -6.63 -25.81 -14.05
N THR A 62 -5.33 -25.57 -14.21
CA THR A 62 -4.64 -25.78 -15.46
C THR A 62 -4.46 -27.29 -15.65
N TYR A 63 -4.93 -27.80 -16.79
CA TYR A 63 -4.64 -29.16 -17.22
C TYR A 63 -3.12 -29.36 -17.30
N GLU A 64 -2.62 -30.55 -17.00
CA GLU A 64 -1.17 -30.84 -16.91
C GLU A 64 -0.39 -30.51 -18.20
N TRP A 65 -1.07 -30.43 -19.33
CA TRP A 65 -0.50 -30.16 -20.65
C TRP A 65 -0.63 -28.71 -21.12
N TYR A 66 -1.14 -27.81 -20.29
CA TYR A 66 -1.30 -26.40 -20.65
C TYR A 66 0.00 -25.61 -20.46
N VAL A 67 0.71 -25.37 -21.57
CA VAL A 67 1.80 -24.40 -21.63
C VAL A 67 1.19 -23.03 -21.94
N PRO A 68 1.20 -22.06 -21.01
CA PRO A 68 0.65 -20.74 -21.29
C PRO A 68 1.42 -20.09 -22.43
N GLN A 69 0.71 -19.64 -23.46
CA GLN A 69 1.31 -18.76 -24.46
C GLN A 69 1.85 -17.52 -23.75
N GLY A 70 3.08 -17.10 -24.05
CA GLY A 70 3.75 -15.94 -23.43
C GLY A 70 3.10 -14.58 -23.71
N ILE A 71 1.80 -14.55 -23.94
CA ILE A 71 0.98 -13.39 -24.27
C ILE A 71 0.50 -12.78 -22.96
N LEU A 72 0.97 -11.56 -22.70
CA LEU A 72 0.47 -10.74 -21.61
C LEU A 72 -0.89 -10.16 -21.99
N LYS A 73 -1.85 -10.14 -21.04
CA LYS A 73 -3.10 -9.40 -21.26
C LYS A 73 -2.80 -7.91 -21.36
N THR A 74 -3.48 -7.22 -22.27
CA THR A 74 -3.32 -5.77 -22.51
C THR A 74 -3.38 -4.95 -21.22
N ASN A 75 -4.32 -5.26 -20.33
CA ASN A 75 -4.51 -4.52 -19.07
C ASN A 75 -3.60 -4.99 -17.92
N TRP A 76 -2.72 -5.98 -18.13
CA TRP A 76 -1.88 -6.51 -17.07
C TRP A 76 -0.86 -5.46 -16.59
N MET A 77 -0.21 -4.75 -17.53
CA MET A 77 0.77 -3.72 -17.17
C MET A 77 0.12 -2.59 -16.39
N HIS A 78 -0.95 -2.00 -16.93
CA HIS A 78 -1.70 -0.96 -16.25
C HIS A 78 -2.12 -1.37 -14.83
N LYS A 79 -2.63 -2.60 -14.68
CA LYS A 79 -3.04 -3.15 -13.40
C LYS A 79 -1.88 -3.26 -12.40
N HIS A 80 -0.74 -3.81 -12.81
CA HIS A 80 0.39 -4.04 -11.90
C HIS A 80 1.27 -2.80 -11.67
N LEU A 81 1.17 -1.78 -12.53
CA LEU A 81 1.89 -0.52 -12.39
C LEU A 81 1.07 0.56 -11.64
N HIS A 82 -0.26 0.52 -11.72
CA HIS A 82 -1.11 1.63 -11.23
C HIS A 82 -2.21 1.24 -10.26
N LEU A 83 -2.61 -0.04 -10.22
CA LEU A 83 -3.77 -0.47 -9.43
C LEU A 83 -3.39 -1.40 -8.29
N VAL A 84 -2.41 -2.28 -8.48
CA VAL A 84 -2.01 -3.27 -7.49
C VAL A 84 -0.77 -2.76 -6.75
N PRO A 85 -0.87 -2.47 -5.45
CA PRO A 85 0.29 -2.06 -4.67
C PRO A 85 1.27 -3.22 -4.51
N SER A 86 2.55 -2.89 -4.54
CA SER A 86 3.61 -3.78 -4.07
C SER A 86 3.73 -3.72 -2.54
N LEU A 87 3.50 -2.54 -1.97
CA LEU A 87 3.57 -2.26 -0.54
C LEU A 87 2.44 -1.31 -0.13
N ILE A 88 1.77 -1.60 0.98
CA ILE A 88 0.88 -0.67 1.67
C ILE A 88 1.51 -0.30 3.00
N VAL A 89 1.68 1.00 3.25
CA VAL A 89 2.19 1.55 4.50
C VAL A 89 1.05 2.27 5.20
N ILE A 90 0.68 1.80 6.40
CA ILE A 90 -0.37 2.38 7.21
C ILE A 90 0.29 3.22 8.32
N PHE A 91 -0.01 4.51 8.35
CA PHE A 91 0.48 5.42 9.38
C PHE A 91 -0.51 5.46 10.54
N PHE A 92 -0.01 5.43 11.77
CA PHE A 92 -0.87 5.47 12.93
C PHE A 92 -0.20 6.22 14.09
N GLU A 93 -0.91 7.18 14.67
CA GLU A 93 -0.43 7.93 15.84
C GLU A 93 -0.69 7.10 17.11
N LEU A 94 0.38 6.61 17.73
CA LEU A 94 0.28 5.79 18.94
C LEU A 94 1.44 6.11 19.89
N ASP A 95 1.10 6.80 20.97
CA ASP A 95 2.03 7.06 22.08
C ASP A 95 1.89 5.97 23.15
N TRP A 96 3.02 5.48 23.68
CA TRP A 96 3.05 4.41 24.69
C TRP A 96 2.34 4.77 26.00
N ASN A 97 2.28 6.06 26.33
CA ASN A 97 1.66 6.57 27.56
C ASN A 97 0.17 6.93 27.39
N ASP A 98 -0.44 6.58 26.26
CA ASP A 98 -1.85 6.87 26.02
C ASP A 98 -2.74 5.99 26.91
N PRO A 99 -3.63 6.55 27.74
CA PRO A 99 -4.56 5.77 28.55
C PRO A 99 -5.49 4.87 27.71
N LEU A 100 -5.70 5.21 26.43
CA LEU A 100 -6.49 4.46 25.46
C LEU A 100 -5.63 3.60 24.53
N PHE A 101 -4.38 3.30 24.89
CA PHE A 101 -3.44 2.53 24.05
C PHE A 101 -4.04 1.21 23.54
N LYS A 102 -4.71 0.44 24.42
CA LYS A 102 -5.33 -0.85 24.04
C LYS A 102 -6.46 -0.68 23.03
N ASP A 103 -7.28 0.34 23.18
CA ASP A 103 -8.40 0.60 22.27
C ASP A 103 -7.89 1.04 20.90
N LYS A 104 -6.88 1.92 20.88
CA LYS A 104 -6.19 2.33 19.65
C LYS A 104 -5.47 1.18 18.96
N GLN A 105 -4.85 0.27 19.72
CA GLN A 105 -4.25 -0.94 19.18
C GLN A 105 -5.30 -1.86 18.53
N ASN A 106 -6.47 -1.99 19.16
CA ASN A 106 -7.56 -2.80 18.61
C ASN A 106 -8.15 -2.18 17.33
N ASP A 107 -8.32 -0.85 17.30
CA ASP A 107 -8.70 -0.11 16.09
C ASP A 107 -7.71 -0.33 14.95
N LEU A 108 -6.40 -0.24 15.23
CA LEU A 108 -5.35 -0.52 14.26
C LEU A 108 -5.41 -1.96 13.73
N LYS A 109 -5.65 -2.94 14.60
CA LYS A 109 -5.82 -4.34 14.20
C LYS A 109 -7.00 -4.50 13.24
N ASN A 110 -8.16 -3.94 13.58
CA ASN A 110 -9.36 -4.00 12.74
C ASN A 110 -9.11 -3.38 11.36
N LYS A 111 -8.42 -2.25 11.32
CA LYS A 111 -8.00 -1.58 10.09
C LYS A 111 -7.06 -2.43 9.24
N ILE A 112 -6.07 -3.08 9.84
CA ILE A 112 -5.16 -3.99 9.13
C ILE A 112 -5.93 -5.20 8.56
N ASP A 113 -6.85 -5.78 9.33
CA ASP A 113 -7.64 -6.93 8.89
C ASP A 113 -8.59 -6.56 7.73
N MET A 114 -9.13 -5.34 7.73
CA MET A 114 -9.88 -4.79 6.59
C MET A 114 -8.99 -4.65 5.34
N VAL A 115 -7.80 -4.05 5.46
CA VAL A 115 -6.87 -3.91 4.34
C VAL A 115 -6.44 -5.29 3.80
N ARG A 116 -6.20 -6.26 4.69
CA ARG A 116 -5.89 -7.65 4.30
C ARG A 116 -7.01 -8.28 3.49
N THR A 117 -8.26 -8.07 3.92
CA THR A 117 -9.44 -8.57 3.22
C THR A 117 -9.57 -7.93 1.83
N ASN A 118 -9.34 -6.61 1.72
CA ASN A 118 -9.36 -5.91 0.43
C ASN A 118 -8.22 -6.35 -0.51
N LEU A 119 -7.11 -6.84 0.05
CA LEU A 119 -5.97 -7.38 -0.69
C LEU A 119 -6.08 -8.87 -1.02
N ASP A 120 -7.19 -9.53 -0.69
CA ASP A 120 -7.27 -10.99 -0.79
C ASP A 120 -6.88 -11.52 -2.19
N GLY A 121 -6.02 -12.53 -2.18
CA GLY A 121 -5.40 -13.12 -3.37
C GLY A 121 -4.26 -12.31 -4.02
N ARG A 122 -3.71 -11.29 -3.34
CA ARG A 122 -2.53 -10.52 -3.78
C ARG A 122 -1.32 -10.74 -2.89
N THR A 123 -0.13 -10.55 -3.45
CA THR A 123 1.16 -10.65 -2.76
C THR A 123 1.65 -9.30 -2.25
N ALA A 124 0.75 -8.35 -1.99
CA ALA A 124 1.13 -7.02 -1.50
C ALA A 124 1.59 -7.12 -0.04
N THR A 125 2.71 -6.49 0.28
CA THR A 125 3.21 -6.43 1.66
C THR A 125 2.50 -5.31 2.42
N ILE A 126 2.16 -5.53 3.69
CA ILE A 126 1.59 -4.49 4.57
C ILE A 126 2.64 -4.12 5.61
N SER A 127 2.89 -2.83 5.79
CA SER A 127 3.78 -2.28 6.82
C SER A 127 3.03 -1.24 7.63
N VAL A 128 3.34 -1.18 8.93
CA VAL A 128 2.73 -0.25 9.87
C VAL A 128 3.81 0.69 10.36
N VAL A 129 3.55 1.99 10.30
CA VAL A 129 4.44 3.04 10.81
C VAL A 129 3.74 3.73 11.96
N LEU A 130 4.34 3.63 13.14
CA LEU A 130 3.85 4.31 14.33
C LEU A 130 4.49 5.70 14.41
N LEU A 131 3.65 6.73 14.48
CA LEU A 131 4.06 8.10 14.70
C LEU A 131 3.95 8.40 16.20
N GLN A 132 5.04 8.90 16.75
CA GLN A 132 5.17 9.16 18.19
C GLN A 132 5.49 10.64 18.40
N ASN A 133 4.72 11.31 19.24
CA ASN A 133 4.93 12.73 19.55
C ASN A 133 5.87 12.92 20.75
N LYS A 134 6.09 11.88 21.56
CA LYS A 134 6.99 11.93 22.72
C LYS A 134 8.06 10.86 22.61
N ASN A 135 9.30 11.22 22.94
CA ASN A 135 10.45 10.32 23.08
C ASN A 135 10.34 9.43 24.34
N SER A 136 9.16 8.88 24.63
CA SER A 136 9.00 7.95 25.75
C SER A 136 9.46 6.56 25.31
N PHE A 137 10.70 6.22 25.62
CA PHE A 137 11.11 4.81 25.68
C PHE A 137 10.26 4.10 26.73
N PRO A 138 9.81 2.86 26.49
CA PRO A 138 9.24 2.03 27.55
C PRO A 138 10.36 1.71 28.56
N THR A 139 10.29 2.29 29.76
CA THR A 139 11.07 1.86 30.94
C THR A 139 10.40 0.69 31.65
#